data_AF-A0A0G4MPN5-F1
#
_entry.id   AF-A0A0G4MPN5-F1
#
_cell.length_a   1.000
_cell.length_b   1.000
_cell.length_c   1.000
_cell.angle_alpha   90.00
_cell.angle_beta   90.00
_cell.angle_gamma   90.00
#
_symmetry.space_group_name_H-M   'P 1'
#
loop_
_entity.id
_entity.type
_entity.pdbx_description
1 polymer ?
#
loop_
_entity_poly.entity_id
_entity_poly.type
_entity_poly.pdbx_seq_one_letter_code
_entity_poly.pdbx_strand_id
1 'polypeptide(L)'
;MKRKIDQTEEPEVAATPTKKPSETKATWDNLGLSPRLLQGVAQLNWHNPTDIQAKAVPLALEGRDILAKSGTGTGKTAAYVLPVLEKVLQRKEKEAKGAAAATS
;
A
#
# COMPACT_ATOMS: atom_id res chain seq x y z
N MET A 1 -46.89 -5.57 19.92
CA MET A 1 -45.78 -6.56 19.91
C MET A 1 -44.44 -5.85 19.69
N LYS A 2 -43.35 -6.38 20.27
CA LYS A 2 -41.97 -5.87 20.23
C LYS A 2 -41.26 -6.17 18.89
N ARG A 3 -40.32 -5.30 18.50
CA ARG A 3 -38.96 -5.54 17.92
C ARG A 3 -38.48 -4.21 17.29
N LYS A 4 -37.72 -3.34 17.98
CA LYS A 4 -36.24 -3.26 18.02
C LYS A 4 -35.58 -3.51 16.66
N ILE A 5 -34.95 -2.50 16.06
CA ILE A 5 -33.55 -2.54 15.59
C ILE A 5 -33.06 -1.14 15.17
N ASP A 6 -31.97 -0.76 15.83
CA ASP A 6 -30.91 0.19 15.52
C ASP A 6 -30.88 0.78 14.09
N GLN A 7 -30.95 2.11 13.99
CA GLN A 7 -30.53 2.85 12.79
C GLN A 7 -29.19 3.51 13.11
N THR A 8 -28.11 2.79 12.84
CA THR A 8 -26.79 3.39 12.69
C THR A 8 -26.67 3.81 11.23
N GLU A 9 -26.88 5.10 10.96
CA GLU A 9 -26.46 5.75 9.72
C GLU A 9 -24.94 5.98 9.78
N GLU A 10 -24.19 5.44 8.82
CA GLU A 10 -23.03 6.10 8.20
C GLU A 10 -22.68 5.38 6.88
N PRO A 11 -22.18 6.11 5.86
CA PRO A 11 -22.74 6.06 4.51
C PRO A 11 -22.03 5.11 3.53
N GLU A 12 -22.85 4.64 2.61
CA GLU A 12 -22.52 4.04 1.32
C GLU A 12 -21.54 4.89 0.50
N VAL A 13 -20.35 4.37 0.21
CA VAL A 13 -19.53 4.88 -0.90
C VAL A 13 -19.08 3.74 -1.81
N ALA A 14 -19.75 3.71 -2.96
CA ALA A 14 -19.23 3.42 -4.30
C ALA A 14 -18.97 1.96 -4.70
N ALA A 15 -19.97 1.46 -5.43
CA ALA A 15 -19.88 0.80 -6.73
C ALA A 15 -19.23 -0.60 -6.84
N THR A 16 -20.08 -1.58 -7.09
CA THR A 16 -19.81 -2.75 -7.96
C THR A 16 -20.99 -2.88 -8.94
N PRO A 17 -20.98 -3.64 -10.07
CA PRO A 17 -20.04 -4.70 -10.49
C PRO A 17 -19.70 -4.78 -12.02
N THR A 18 -18.57 -5.38 -12.45
CA THR A 18 -18.48 -6.16 -13.74
C THR A 18 -17.15 -6.97 -13.95
N LYS A 19 -17.20 -8.29 -13.68
CA LYS A 19 -16.88 -9.47 -14.54
C LYS A 19 -15.58 -9.58 -15.42
N LYS A 20 -14.58 -10.38 -14.99
CA LYS A 20 -14.12 -11.69 -15.56
C LYS A 20 -12.85 -12.23 -14.83
N PRO A 21 -12.58 -13.55 -14.84
CA PRO A 21 -11.94 -14.27 -13.73
C PRO A 21 -10.44 -14.58 -13.93
N SER A 22 -9.75 -14.83 -12.82
CA SER A 22 -8.40 -15.42 -12.67
C SER A 22 -7.18 -14.48 -12.70
N GLU A 23 -7.03 -13.62 -11.71
CA GLU A 23 -5.71 -13.11 -11.30
C GLU A 23 -5.66 -13.06 -9.76
N THR A 24 -4.62 -13.64 -9.17
CA THR A 24 -4.31 -13.57 -7.74
C THR A 24 -4.43 -12.11 -7.27
N LYS A 25 -5.41 -11.79 -6.41
CA LYS A 25 -5.55 -10.45 -5.84
C LYS A 25 -4.22 -10.03 -5.23
N ALA A 26 -3.62 -8.96 -5.74
CA ALA A 26 -2.40 -8.41 -5.16
C ALA A 26 -2.68 -8.02 -3.69
N THR A 27 -1.80 -8.45 -2.79
CA THR A 27 -1.82 -8.09 -1.37
C THR A 27 -0.62 -7.22 -1.06
N TRP A 28 -0.72 -6.38 -0.04
CA TRP A 28 0.38 -5.51 0.40
C TRP A 28 1.64 -6.31 0.77
N ASP A 29 1.46 -7.48 1.37
CA ASP A 29 2.56 -8.37 1.76
C ASP A 29 3.39 -8.84 0.57
N ASN A 30 2.77 -8.96 -0.61
CA ASN A 30 3.44 -9.42 -1.83
C ASN A 30 4.10 -8.28 -2.63
N LEU A 31 4.00 -7.02 -2.17
CA LEU A 31 4.59 -5.87 -2.87
C LEU A 31 6.04 -5.56 -2.47
N GLY A 32 6.63 -6.33 -1.54
CA GLY A 32 8.04 -6.17 -1.14
C GLY A 32 8.30 -4.99 -0.19
N LEU A 33 7.29 -4.55 0.55
CA LEU A 33 7.43 -3.49 1.55
C LEU A 33 7.90 -4.03 2.90
N SER A 34 8.65 -3.22 3.66
CA SER A 34 9.06 -3.58 5.01
C SER A 34 7.86 -3.71 5.98
N PRO A 35 7.97 -4.54 7.04
CA PRO A 35 6.91 -4.70 8.04
C PRO A 35 6.43 -3.38 8.65
N ARG A 36 7.34 -2.42 8.81
CA ARG A 36 7.03 -1.08 9.34
C ARG A 36 6.08 -0.31 8.43
N LEU A 37 6.25 -0.40 7.11
CA LEU A 37 5.34 0.23 6.16
C LEU A 37 4.01 -0.51 6.09
N LEU A 38 4.01 -1.85 6.13
CA LEU A 38 2.78 -2.65 6.17
C LEU A 38 1.91 -2.30 7.38
N GLN A 39 2.52 -2.08 8.55
CA GLN A 39 1.81 -1.57 9.73
C GLN A 39 1.18 -0.19 9.49
N GLY A 40 1.89 0.74 8.85
CA GLY A 40 1.37 2.06 8.52
C GLY A 40 0.18 1.98 7.54
N VAL A 41 0.29 1.14 6.52
CA VAL A 41 -0.79 0.86 5.56
C VAL A 41 -2.02 0.30 6.27
N ALA A 42 -1.84 -0.65 7.20
CA ALA A 42 -2.93 -1.21 7.99
C ALA A 42 -3.60 -0.15 8.88
N GLN A 43 -2.83 0.75 9.50
CA GLN A 43 -3.37 1.85 10.33
C GLN A 43 -4.18 2.87 9.52
N LEU A 44 -3.88 3.00 8.23
CA LEU A 44 -4.65 3.83 7.29
C LEU A 44 -5.91 3.12 6.76
N ASN A 45 -6.21 1.91 7.24
CA ASN A 45 -7.29 1.05 6.77
C ASN A 45 -7.22 0.75 5.26
N TRP A 46 -6.01 0.67 4.70
CA TRP A 46 -5.82 0.29 3.31
C TRP A 46 -5.75 -1.24 3.19
N HIS A 47 -6.91 -1.86 2.99
CA HIS A 47 -7.01 -3.32 2.94
C HIS A 47 -6.27 -3.94 1.74
N ASN A 48 -6.50 -3.38 0.54
CA ASN A 48 -5.92 -3.90 -0.70
C ASN A 48 -5.25 -2.76 -1.49
N PRO A 49 -4.11 -3.04 -2.15
CA PRO A 49 -3.51 -2.08 -3.06
C PRO A 49 -4.43 -1.85 -4.26
N THR A 50 -4.44 -0.62 -4.77
CA THR A 50 -5.09 -0.31 -6.05
C THR A 50 -4.27 -0.87 -7.21
N ASP A 51 -4.87 -1.03 -8.39
CA ASP A 51 -4.19 -1.59 -9.56
C ASP A 51 -2.90 -0.84 -9.93
N ILE A 52 -2.91 0.49 -9.79
CA ILE A 52 -1.73 1.32 -10.08
C ILE A 52 -0.64 1.11 -9.02
N GLN A 53 -1.00 0.90 -7.76
CA GLN A 53 -0.05 0.62 -6.68
C GLN A 53 0.55 -0.78 -6.84
N ALA A 54 -0.29 -1.80 -7.06
CA ALA A 54 0.13 -3.18 -7.25
C ALA A 54 1.13 -3.33 -8.40
N LYS A 55 0.94 -2.56 -9.48
CA LYS A 55 1.85 -2.54 -10.63
C LYS A 55 3.07 -1.66 -10.40
N ALA A 56 2.93 -0.45 -9.85
CA ALA A 56 4.04 0.50 -9.77
C ALA A 56 5.00 0.23 -8.60
N VAL A 57 4.49 -0.20 -7.44
CA VAL A 57 5.30 -0.34 -6.22
C VAL A 57 6.45 -1.32 -6.40
N PRO A 58 6.26 -2.56 -6.90
CA PRO A 58 7.36 -3.49 -7.11
C PRO A 58 8.41 -2.96 -8.10
N LEU A 59 7.96 -2.38 -9.22
CA LEU A 59 8.86 -1.82 -10.23
C LEU A 59 9.70 -0.66 -9.65
N ALA A 60 9.12 0.15 -8.76
CA ALA A 60 9.79 1.29 -8.15
C ALA A 60 10.81 0.85 -7.09
N LEU A 61 10.51 -0.21 -6.35
CA LEU A 61 11.45 -0.82 -5.40
C LEU A 61 12.68 -1.39 -6.11
N GLU A 62 12.49 -1.96 -7.30
CA GLU A 62 13.57 -2.39 -8.20
C GLU A 62 14.41 -1.21 -8.75
N GLY A 63 13.96 0.04 -8.55
CA GLY A 63 14.68 1.24 -8.99
C GLY A 63 14.50 1.55 -10.48
N ARG A 64 13.42 1.08 -11.11
CA ARG A 64 13.07 1.42 -12.48
C ARG A 64 12.37 2.78 -12.57
N ASP A 65 12.60 3.49 -13.66
CA ASP A 65 11.80 4.66 -14.04
C ASP A 65 10.44 4.20 -14.57
N ILE A 66 9.36 4.84 -14.09
CA ILE A 66 7.98 4.40 -14.36
C ILE A 66 7.15 5.57 -14.85
N LEU A 67 6.51 5.38 -16.00
CA LEU A 67 5.42 6.24 -16.46
C LEU A 67 4.08 5.58 -16.12
N ALA A 68 3.36 6.18 -15.16
CA ALA A 68 2.11 5.64 -14.62
C ALA A 68 0.92 6.51 -15.03
N LYS A 69 -0.08 5.94 -15.72
CA LYS A 69 -1.33 6.64 -16.09
C LYS A 69 -2.52 6.00 -15.36
N SER A 70 -3.23 6.81 -14.57
CA SER A 70 -4.49 6.40 -13.93
C SER A 70 -5.35 7.62 -13.60
N GLY A 71 -6.65 7.40 -13.36
CA GLY A 71 -7.61 8.45 -13.00
C GLY A 71 -7.30 9.18 -11.68
N THR A 72 -7.98 10.29 -11.41
CA THR A 72 -7.93 10.96 -10.09
C THR A 72 -8.48 10.03 -9.00
N GLY A 73 -8.01 10.17 -7.76
CA GLY A 73 -8.47 9.34 -6.64
C GLY A 73 -7.99 7.87 -6.63
N THR A 74 -7.25 7.40 -7.64
CA THR A 74 -6.80 5.99 -7.74
C THR A 74 -5.55 5.64 -6.90
N GLY A 75 -5.07 6.55 -6.06
CA GLY A 75 -3.97 6.27 -5.14
C GLY A 75 -2.54 6.38 -5.73
N LYS A 76 -2.35 7.12 -6.83
CA LYS A 76 -1.01 7.38 -7.43
C LYS A 76 -0.01 7.95 -6.44
N THR A 77 -0.47 8.81 -5.52
CA THR A 77 0.40 9.42 -4.50
C THR A 77 1.03 8.34 -3.63
N ALA A 78 0.25 7.40 -3.11
CA ALA A 78 0.77 6.29 -2.33
C ALA A 78 1.65 5.34 -3.17
N ALA A 79 1.30 5.14 -4.45
CA ALA A 79 2.12 4.34 -5.37
C ALA A 79 3.55 4.90 -5.56
N TYR A 80 3.72 6.21 -5.45
CA TYR A 80 5.03 6.88 -5.49
C TYR A 80 5.69 6.97 -4.10
N VAL A 81 4.92 7.33 -3.07
CA VAL A 81 5.46 7.59 -1.73
C VAL A 81 5.93 6.32 -1.02
N LEU A 82 5.21 5.21 -1.14
CA LEU A 82 5.56 3.96 -0.45
C LEU A 82 6.96 3.45 -0.84
N PRO A 83 7.33 3.34 -2.15
CA PRO A 83 8.69 2.97 -2.54
C PRO A 83 9.77 3.94 -2.07
N VAL A 84 9.48 5.25 -2.06
CA VAL A 84 10.42 6.28 -1.59
C VAL A 84 10.70 6.12 -0.10
N LEU A 85 9.65 5.93 0.71
CA LEU A 85 9.78 5.70 2.15
C LEU A 85 10.57 4.42 2.43
N GLU A 86 10.31 3.35 1.68
CA GLU A 86 11.04 2.08 1.82
C GLU A 86 12.55 2.28 1.58
N LYS A 87 12.93 2.99 0.50
CA LYS A 87 14.34 3.32 0.22
C LYS A 87 14.97 4.16 1.33
N VAL A 88 14.24 5.12 1.91
CA VAL A 88 14.72 5.94 3.02
C VAL A 88 14.97 5.07 4.26
N LEU A 89 14.04 4.17 4.60
CA LEU A 89 14.18 3.26 5.73
C LEU A 89 15.39 2.34 5.56
N GLN A 90 15.56 1.74 4.38
CA GLN A 90 16.71 0.88 4.07
C GLN A 90 18.05 1.62 4.21
N ARG A 91 18.12 2.89 3.77
CA ARG A 91 19.32 3.72 3.96
C ARG A 91 19.63 3.95 5.43
N LYS A 92 18.62 4.32 6.24
CA LYS A 92 18.78 4.54 7.68
C LYS A 92 19.23 3.27 8.42
N GLU A 93 18.71 2.11 8.05
CA GLU A 93 19.14 0.83 8.62
C GLU A 93 20.59 0.51 8.26
N LYS A 94 21.01 0.79 7.02
CA LYS A 94 22.39 0.59 6.58
C LYS A 94 23.36 1.51 7.33
N GLU A 95 22.98 2.78 7.52
CA GLU A 95 23.76 3.75 8.30
C GLU A 95 23.90 3.33 9.77
N ALA A 96 22.80 2.91 10.41
CA ALA A 96 22.80 2.44 11.79
C ALA A 96 23.70 1.21 11.99
N LYS A 97 23.64 0.24 11.07
CA LYS A 97 24.50 -0.95 11.09
C LYS A 97 25.98 -0.60 10.86
N GLY A 98 26.26 0.36 9.97
CA GLY A 98 27.63 0.83 9.70
C GLY A 98 28.25 1.54 10.91
N ALA A 99 27.48 2.35 11.64
CA ALA A 99 27.94 3.01 12.85
C ALA A 99 28.25 2.02 13.99
N ALA A 100 27.42 0.99 14.16
CA ALA A 100 27.64 -0.06 15.16
C ALA A 100 28.90 -0.89 14.88
N ALA A 101 29.21 -1.19 13.61
CA ALA A 101 30.38 -1.97 13.23
C ALA A 101 31.72 -1.21 13.35
N ALA A 102 31.71 0.12 13.37
CA ALA A 102 32.93 0.93 13.49
C ALA A 102 33.36 1.20 14.95
N THR A 103 32.58 0.75 15.93
CA THR A 103 32.82 0.96 17.37
C THR A 103 33.20 -0.35 18.08
N SER A 104 33.58 -1.39 17.33
CA SER A 104 34.09 -2.68 17.83
C SER A 104 35.42 -2.98 17.15
#